data_AF-A0A2N5WU94-F1
#
_entry.id   AF-A0A2N5WU94-F1
#
_cell.length_a   1.000
_cell.length_b   1.000
_cell.length_c   1.000
_cell.angle_alpha   90.00
_cell.angle_beta   90.00
_cell.angle_gamma   90.00
#
_symmetry.space_group_name_H-M   'P 1'
#
loop_
_entity.id
_entity.type
_entity.pdbx_description
1 polymer ?
#
loop_
_entity_poly.entity_id
_entity_poly.type
_entity_poly.pdbx_seq_one_letter_code
_entity_poly.pdbx_strand_id
1 'polypeptide(L)' 'MAPSRGTGVQDHVALAEIDMCGDLIIAASTAREERLSPDRIDEVLRVGRGDDGAAEFVRSA' A
#
# COMPACT_ATOMS: atom_id res chain seq x y z
N MET A 1 14.11 -25.91 -5.08
CA MET A 1 12.78 -25.76 -5.70
C MET A 1 11.77 -25.63 -4.57
N ALA A 2 11.32 -24.40 -4.27
CA ALA A 2 10.33 -24.17 -3.21
C ALA A 2 8.98 -24.76 -3.64
N PRO A 3 8.15 -25.29 -2.73
CA PRO A 3 6.91 -25.94 -3.11
C PRO A 3 5.98 -24.91 -3.77
N SER A 4 5.50 -25.24 -4.97
CA SER A 4 4.40 -24.52 -5.64
C SER A 4 3.14 -24.70 -4.79
N ARG A 5 2.88 -23.72 -3.93
CA ARG A 5 1.77 -23.71 -2.98
C ARG A 5 0.44 -23.46 -3.72
N GLY A 6 -0.17 -24.50 -4.28
CA GLY A 6 -1.63 -24.55 -4.56
C GLY A 6 -2.22 -23.38 -5.35
N THR A 7 -1.54 -22.91 -6.40
CA THR A 7 -1.69 -21.54 -6.92
C THR A 7 -2.77 -21.30 -7.98
N GLY A 8 -3.33 -22.31 -8.67
CA GLY A 8 -4.15 -22.04 -9.86
C GLY A 8 -5.38 -21.15 -9.62
N VAL A 9 -6.22 -21.46 -8.64
CA VAL A 9 -7.45 -20.69 -8.37
C VAL A 9 -7.22 -19.51 -7.43
N GLN A 10 -6.29 -19.64 -6.48
CA GLN A 10 -5.99 -18.60 -5.50
C GLN A 10 -5.25 -17.41 -6.13
N ASP A 11 -4.42 -17.65 -7.16
CA ASP A 11 -3.73 -16.59 -7.90
C ASP A 11 -4.73 -15.73 -8.69
N HIS A 12 -5.77 -16.34 -9.30
CA HIS A 12 -6.82 -15.58 -9.99
C HIS A 12 -7.66 -14.72 -9.04
N VAL A 13 -7.96 -15.21 -7.83
CA VAL A 13 -8.68 -14.43 -6.82
C VAL A 13 -7.84 -13.24 -6.36
N ALA A 14 -6.55 -13.46 -6.06
CA ALA A 14 -5.63 -12.39 -5.68
C ALA A 14 -5.47 -11.35 -6.80
N LEU A 15 -5.37 -11.78 -8.06
CA LEU A 15 -5.29 -10.89 -9.21
C LEU A 15 -6.58 -10.08 -9.41
N ALA A 16 -7.75 -10.71 -9.26
CA ALA A 16 -9.03 -10.00 -9.32
C ALA A 16 -9.18 -8.98 -8.18
N GLU A 17 -8.68 -9.30 -6.98
CA GLU A 17 -8.68 -8.38 -5.84
C GLU A 17 -7.73 -7.20 -6.06
N ILE A 18 -6.55 -7.42 -6.65
CA ILE A 18 -5.59 -6.35 -6.98
C ILE A 18 -6.20 -5.40 -8.01
N ASP A 19 -6.84 -5.93 -9.06
CA ASP A 19 -7.48 -5.14 -10.11
C ASP A 19 -8.62 -4.28 -9.52
N MET A 20 -9.49 -4.89 -8.71
CA MET A 20 -10.55 -4.18 -7.99
C MET A 20 -10.02 -3.12 -7.02
N CYS A 21 -8.94 -3.41 -6.28
CA CYS A 21 -8.31 -2.45 -5.38
C CYS A 21 -7.73 -1.25 -6.14
N GLY A 22 -7.16 -1.47 -7.33
CA GLY A 22 -6.61 -0.42 -8.18
C GLY A 22 -7.66 0.63 -8.55
N ASP A 23 -8.83 0.19 -8.99
CA ASP A 23 -9.95 1.08 -9.33
C ASP A 23 -10.45 1.89 -8.13
N LEU A 24 -10.53 1.26 -6.95
CA LEU A 24 -10.95 1.94 -5.71
C LEU A 24 -9.94 2.99 -5.25
N ILE A 25 -8.64 2.75 -5.42
CA ILE A 25 -7.58 3.72 -5.11
C ILE A 25 -7.71 4.96 -6.00
N ILE A 26 -7.95 4.78 -7.29
CA ILE A 26 -8.14 5.90 -8.23
C ILE A 26 -9.43 6.65 -7.91
N ALA A 27 -10.54 5.95 -7.69
CA ALA A 27 -11.80 6.56 -7.29
C ALA A 27 -11.66 7.39 -6.00
N ALA A 28 -11.00 6.84 -4.98
CA ALA A 28 -10.73 7.55 -3.73
C ALA A 28 -9.79 8.75 -3.92
N SER A 29 -8.76 8.63 -4.75
CA SER A 29 -7.80 9.72 -5.02
C SER A 29 -8.39 10.86 -5.84
N THR A 30 -9.41 10.57 -6.65
CA THR A 30 -10.12 11.56 -7.49
C THR A 30 -11.38 12.09 -6.84
N ALA A 31 -11.89 11.43 -5.80
CA ALA A 31 -12.97 11.92 -4.98
C ALA A 31 -12.60 13.28 -4.38
N ARG A 32 -13.55 14.21 -4.35
CA ARG A 32 -13.36 15.59 -3.84
C ARG A 32 -13.38 15.66 -2.30
N GLU A 33 -12.95 14.58 -1.65
CA GLU A 33 -12.81 14.54 -0.20
C GLU A 33 -11.67 15.47 0.23
N GLU A 34 -11.81 16.09 1.40
CA GLU A 34 -10.73 16.88 1.96
C GLU A 34 -9.53 15.96 2.26
N ARG A 35 -8.34 16.36 1.82
CA ARG A 35 -7.11 15.63 2.11
C ARG A 35 -6.97 15.49 3.64
N LEU A 36 -6.60 14.31 4.11
CA LEU A 36 -6.29 14.09 5.52
C LEU A 36 -5.28 15.14 6.00
N SER A 37 -5.45 15.61 7.24
CA SER A 37 -4.47 16.51 7.85
C SER A 37 -3.11 15.79 8.00
N PRO A 38 -1.98 16.52 7.95
CA PRO A 38 -0.65 15.94 8.15
C PRO A 38 -0.54 15.08 9.41
N ASP A 39 -1.07 15.57 10.55
CA ASP A 39 -1.05 14.81 11.82
C ASP A 39 -1.80 13.46 11.70
N ARG A 40 -2.92 13.43 10.97
CA ARG A 40 -3.72 12.21 10.76
C ARG A 40 -3.03 11.26 9.79
N ILE A 41 -2.31 11.80 8.80
CA ILE A 41 -1.48 11.01 7.89
C ILE A 41 -0.34 10.35 8.68
N ASP A 42 0.35 11.10 9.53
CA ASP A 42 1.43 10.58 10.37
C ASP A 42 0.90 9.53 11.37
N GLU A 43 -0.28 9.71 11.94
CA GLU A 43 -0.95 8.70 12.77
C GLU A 43 -1.22 7.40 12.01
N VAL A 44 -1.81 7.50 10.80
CA VAL A 44 -2.15 6.34 9.96
C VAL A 44 -0.90 5.60 9.49
N LEU A 45 0.11 6.37 9.03
CA LEU A 45 1.38 5.83 8.58
C LEU A 45 2.31 5.45 9.75
N ARG A 46 1.91 5.76 10.98
CA ARG A 46 2.71 5.60 12.20
C ARG A 46 4.08 6.27 12.08
N VAL A 47 4.14 7.41 11.39
CA VAL A 47 5.34 8.26 11.24
C VAL A 47 5.46 9.13 12.51
N GLY A 48 5.52 8.47 13.67
CA GLY A 48 5.78 9.14 14.93
C GLY A 48 7.27 9.41 15.06
N ARG A 49 7.71 10.62 14.68
CA ARG A 49 9.00 11.26 15.01
C ARG A 49 10.12 10.28 15.47
N GLY A 50 10.67 9.53 14.52
CA GLY A 50 11.88 8.73 14.69
C GLY A 50 11.62 7.23 14.61
N ASP A 51 11.87 6.65 13.44
CA ASP A 51 12.46 5.31 13.30
C ASP A 51 12.98 5.16 11.86
N ASP A 52 14.24 5.55 11.66
CA ASP A 52 15.33 4.89 10.94
C ASP A 52 15.15 4.20 9.56
N GLY A 53 13.96 4.13 8.96
CA GLY A 53 13.73 3.46 7.67
C GLY A 53 13.82 4.36 6.42
N ALA A 54 13.54 5.67 6.55
CA ALA A 54 13.62 6.60 5.41
C ALA A 54 15.07 6.93 5.02
N ALA A 55 16.01 6.82 5.97
CA ALA A 55 17.42 7.09 5.73
C ALA A 55 18.15 5.91 5.06
N GLU A 56 17.56 4.72 4.97
CA GLU A 56 18.15 3.57 4.26
C GLU A 56 17.87 3.64 2.75
N PHE A 57 16.64 4.04 2.37
CA PHE A 57 16.27 4.19 0.96
C PHE A 57 17.10 5.26 0.23
N VAL A 58 17.40 6.38 0.90
CA VAL A 58 18.23 7.47 0.35
C VAL A 58 19.72 7.14 0.37
N ARG A 59 20.18 6.24 1.26
CA ARG A 59 21.60 5.81 1.32
C ARG A 59 21.94 4.71 0.32
N SER A 60 20.95 4.04 -0.26
CA SER A 60 21.14 2.99 -1.28
C SER A 60 20.93 3.47 -2.73
N ALA A 61 20.66 4.77 -2.95
CA ALA A 61 20.49 5.39 -4.26
C ALA A 61 21.73 6.24 -4.63
#